data_AF-A0A1F2UI81-F1
#
_entry.id   AF-A0A1F2UI81-F1
#
_cell.length_a   1.000
_cell.length_b   1.000
_cell.length_c   1.000
_cell.angle_alpha   90.00
_cell.angle_beta   90.00
_cell.angle_gamma   90.00
#
_symmetry.space_group_name_H-M   'P 1'
#
loop_
_entity.id
_entity.type
_entity.pdbx_description
1 polymer ?
#
loop_
_entity_poly.entity_id
_entity_poly.type
_entity_poly.pdbx_seq_one_letter_code
_entity_poly.pdbx_strand_id
1 'polypeptide(L)'
;MSKGAWLVVWSLALFSILAVDRWAATASVNRKKERGYPPASVVQYDTNLTDDQLLELARLQSRATSTRSGRLGVIQPGKKGLITITDEQDMRIIQAVKRALQERGADADSIRTSDLLEMYGYPAEWARPMMNRLDPSLRPFIWELKSYFAGGLGFFSPEARKLIPQEDEDLIIQAQKAFDAKLDATKKYLDSHPEYEYAFLDYSPGGPEFSRLNFVLGSKFQIGWRIPTVSALIEEGTIPGEIRNAMEDKLMEVIPWMEHVRVTDPEGTDLEWSVNPEEAKIWRMGAYMPDYLRMYPLQACRFLYQSYGTKRVVAPEAKGVIAGTMGHGHFFPRIVMKVEKGLVTAIEGGGVRGELMRDLLNKYKDIQLPYLPHPGWFYVFQIFLATNVRDGGGGIIWGFGPELYIPEILEYGKKHGIPIAHDMHMNQFYPTYEATVTGGKKIKLLDKGYIVASEDPEVRMIASKYGDPDELLRHLNRRPIPGVNAAGSYADYAKDPWQYMVQERDQIKAGTYPYLVKMKPLQLQEPRGKN
;
A
#
# COMPACT_ATOMS: atom_id res chain seq x y z
N MET A 1 40.93 -40.82 -23.12
CA MET A 1 40.73 -39.67 -22.20
C MET A 1 40.79 -40.17 -20.77
N SER A 2 41.54 -39.49 -19.89
CA SER A 2 41.60 -39.85 -18.47
C SER A 2 40.26 -39.58 -17.78
N LYS A 3 39.96 -40.26 -16.67
CA LYS A 3 38.72 -40.07 -15.89
C LYS A 3 38.50 -38.60 -15.48
N GLY A 4 39.57 -37.83 -15.27
CA GLY A 4 39.49 -36.38 -15.01
C GLY A 4 38.98 -35.56 -16.19
N ALA A 5 39.32 -35.93 -17.43
CA ALA A 5 38.86 -35.23 -18.62
C ALA A 5 37.35 -35.41 -18.87
N TRP A 6 36.79 -36.56 -18.49
CA TRP A 6 35.34 -36.81 -18.58
C TRP A 6 34.53 -35.98 -17.57
N LEU A 7 35.06 -35.79 -16.35
CA LEU A 7 34.41 -34.99 -15.31
C LEU A 7 34.35 -33.49 -15.68
N VAL A 8 35.41 -32.97 -16.31
CA VAL A 8 35.43 -31.56 -16.79
C VAL A 8 34.44 -31.35 -17.93
N VAL A 9 34.36 -32.28 -18.88
CA VAL A 9 33.41 -32.19 -20.00
C VAL A 9 31.96 -32.28 -19.51
N TRP A 10 31.64 -33.17 -18.57
CA TRP A 10 30.29 -33.24 -17.98
C TRP A 10 29.95 -32.02 -17.15
N SER A 11 30.90 -31.48 -16.39
CA SER A 11 30.67 -30.26 -15.59
C SER A 11 30.42 -29.06 -16.49
N LEU A 12 31.19 -28.91 -17.57
CA LEU A 12 30.99 -27.84 -18.57
C LEU A 12 29.66 -28.03 -19.32
N ALA A 13 29.28 -29.25 -19.66
CA ALA A 13 27.98 -29.54 -20.29
C ALA A 13 26.81 -29.22 -19.35
N LEU A 14 26.88 -29.61 -18.07
CA LEU A 14 25.85 -29.26 -17.08
C LEU A 14 25.77 -27.76 -16.84
N PHE A 15 26.91 -27.07 -16.70
CA PHE A 15 26.93 -25.61 -16.57
C PHE A 15 26.35 -24.91 -17.81
N SER A 16 26.63 -25.44 -19.01
CA SER A 16 26.09 -24.92 -20.26
C SER A 16 24.58 -25.15 -20.36
N ILE A 17 24.08 -26.32 -19.97
CA ILE A 17 22.65 -26.64 -19.97
C ILE A 17 21.91 -25.77 -18.93
N LEU A 18 22.45 -25.63 -17.72
CA LEU A 18 21.86 -24.79 -16.67
C LEU A 18 21.91 -23.29 -17.03
N ALA A 19 22.97 -22.83 -17.70
CA ALA A 19 23.06 -21.46 -18.18
C ALA A 19 22.11 -21.20 -19.35
N VAL A 20 21.94 -22.17 -20.26
CA VAL A 20 21.02 -22.08 -21.40
C VAL A 20 19.57 -22.16 -20.96
N ASP A 21 19.22 -22.99 -19.96
CA ASP A 21 17.85 -23.04 -19.39
C ASP A 21 17.53 -21.75 -18.64
N ARG A 22 18.46 -21.23 -17.84
CA ARG A 22 18.27 -19.93 -17.16
C ARG A 22 18.17 -18.79 -18.19
N TRP A 23 18.92 -18.86 -19.29
CA TRP A 23 18.86 -17.89 -20.38
C TRP A 23 17.59 -18.00 -21.22
N ALA A 24 17.11 -19.20 -21.54
CA ALA A 24 15.86 -19.43 -22.29
C ALA A 24 14.61 -19.09 -21.43
N ALA A 25 14.64 -19.38 -20.14
CA ALA A 25 13.63 -18.92 -19.19
C ALA A 25 13.59 -17.39 -19.11
N THR A 26 14.74 -16.73 -19.00
CA THR A 26 14.80 -15.25 -18.96
C THR A 26 14.51 -14.59 -20.31
N ALA A 27 14.83 -15.25 -21.43
CA ALA A 27 14.63 -14.74 -22.78
C ALA A 27 13.22 -14.99 -23.33
N SER A 28 12.52 -16.03 -22.87
CA SER A 28 11.12 -16.29 -23.23
C SER A 28 10.15 -15.33 -22.53
N VAL A 29 10.50 -14.83 -21.34
CA VAL A 29 9.75 -13.75 -20.65
C VAL A 29 9.78 -12.44 -21.44
N ASN A 30 10.80 -12.21 -22.28
CA ASN A 30 10.97 -10.97 -23.05
C ASN A 30 10.48 -11.04 -24.51
N ARG A 31 9.95 -12.18 -24.97
CA ARG A 31 9.39 -12.34 -26.34
C ARG A 31 7.91 -12.68 -26.31
N LYS A 32 7.08 -11.76 -25.83
CA LYS A 32 5.64 -11.73 -26.15
C LYS A 32 5.36 -10.54 -27.07
N LYS A 33 4.43 -10.72 -28.02
CA LYS A 33 3.77 -9.62 -28.76
C LYS A 33 3.52 -8.45 -27.82
N GLU A 34 3.61 -7.20 -28.31
CA GLU A 34 3.32 -6.01 -27.49
C GLU A 34 2.08 -6.25 -26.62
N ARG A 35 2.30 -6.41 -25.32
CA ARG A 35 1.24 -6.72 -24.37
C ARG A 35 0.37 -5.48 -24.22
N GLY A 36 -0.95 -5.65 -24.28
CA GLY A 36 -1.90 -4.61 -23.90
C GLY A 36 -1.87 -4.33 -22.39
N TYR A 37 -2.71 -3.41 -21.92
CA TYR A 37 -2.96 -3.23 -20.50
C TYR A 37 -3.78 -4.39 -19.91
N PRO A 38 -3.66 -4.70 -18.61
CA PRO A 38 -4.56 -5.62 -17.93
C PRO A 38 -6.03 -5.26 -18.19
N PRO A 39 -6.88 -6.24 -18.53
CA PRO A 39 -8.30 -5.98 -18.77
C PRO A 39 -8.94 -5.44 -17.50
N ALA A 40 -9.86 -4.50 -17.64
CA ALA A 40 -10.60 -3.96 -16.51
C ALA A 40 -11.40 -5.06 -15.80
N SER A 41 -11.38 -5.04 -14.47
CA SER A 41 -12.08 -6.01 -13.65
C SER A 41 -12.37 -5.44 -12.26
N VAL A 42 -13.56 -5.69 -11.74
CA VAL A 42 -13.93 -5.45 -10.33
C VAL A 42 -14.44 -6.75 -9.76
N VAL A 43 -13.72 -7.32 -8.80
CA VAL A 43 -14.09 -8.60 -8.19
C VAL A 43 -15.18 -8.39 -7.16
N GLN A 44 -16.21 -9.23 -7.23
CA GLN A 44 -17.22 -9.35 -6.18
C GLN A 44 -17.24 -10.79 -5.69
N TYR A 45 -16.87 -10.97 -4.43
CA TYR A 45 -16.92 -12.28 -3.79
C TYR A 45 -18.33 -12.60 -3.29
N ASP A 46 -18.67 -13.89 -3.31
CA ASP A 46 -19.84 -14.38 -2.57
C ASP A 46 -19.57 -14.31 -1.07
N THR A 47 -20.34 -13.49 -0.36
CA THR A 47 -20.22 -13.26 1.08
C THR A 47 -21.24 -14.07 1.90
N ASN A 48 -22.12 -14.83 1.25
CA ASN A 48 -23.07 -15.71 1.93
C ASN A 48 -22.39 -17.03 2.35
N LEU A 49 -21.51 -16.92 3.35
CA LEU A 49 -20.73 -18.03 3.86
C LEU A 49 -21.35 -18.63 5.12
N THR A 50 -21.21 -19.95 5.26
CA THR A 50 -21.50 -20.70 6.49
C THR A 50 -20.45 -20.44 7.57
N ASP A 51 -20.77 -20.72 8.82
CA ASP A 51 -19.84 -20.55 9.94
C ASP A 51 -18.57 -21.41 9.79
N ASP A 52 -18.70 -22.62 9.24
CA ASP A 52 -17.56 -23.50 8.95
C ASP A 52 -16.63 -22.92 7.87
N GLN A 53 -17.22 -22.31 6.83
CA GLN A 53 -16.44 -21.63 5.79
C GLN A 53 -15.74 -20.37 6.32
N LEU A 54 -16.40 -19.61 7.20
CA LEU A 54 -15.78 -18.48 7.89
C LEU A 54 -14.63 -18.93 8.78
N LEU A 55 -14.80 -20.04 9.51
CA LEU A 55 -13.75 -20.64 10.33
C LEU A 55 -12.54 -21.06 9.49
N GLU A 56 -12.76 -21.67 8.32
CA GLU A 56 -11.68 -22.06 7.43
C GLU A 56 -10.86 -20.87 6.92
N LEU A 57 -11.54 -19.78 6.53
CA LEU A 57 -10.85 -18.53 6.16
C LEU A 57 -10.12 -17.91 7.37
N ALA A 58 -10.74 -17.94 8.55
CA ALA A 58 -10.14 -17.42 9.77
C ALA A 58 -8.88 -18.19 10.20
N ARG A 59 -8.80 -19.50 9.92
CA ARG A 59 -7.57 -20.31 10.14
C ARG A 59 -6.40 -19.84 9.30
N LEU A 60 -6.63 -19.36 8.08
CA LEU A 60 -5.57 -18.81 7.25
C LEU A 60 -5.04 -17.50 7.84
N GLN A 61 -5.94 -16.61 8.24
CA GLN A 61 -5.56 -15.34 8.88
C GLN A 61 -4.88 -15.56 10.24
N SER A 62 -5.38 -16.50 11.04
CA SER A 62 -4.78 -16.85 12.32
C SER A 62 -3.39 -17.48 12.15
N ARG A 63 -3.02 -18.03 10.99
CA ARG A 63 -1.66 -18.55 10.75
C ARG A 63 -0.73 -17.55 10.07
N ALA A 64 -1.29 -16.51 9.43
CA ALA A 64 -0.51 -15.53 8.69
C ALA A 64 0.34 -14.65 9.60
N THR A 65 1.66 -14.65 9.36
CA THR A 65 2.63 -13.80 10.06
C THR A 65 3.27 -12.74 9.16
N SER A 66 3.10 -12.85 7.84
CA SER A 66 3.83 -12.05 6.84
C SER A 66 2.95 -11.22 5.90
N THR A 67 1.72 -10.86 6.30
CA THR A 67 0.87 -9.89 5.60
C THR A 67 0.96 -8.51 6.25
N ARG A 68 0.63 -7.44 5.53
CA ARG A 68 0.42 -6.08 6.08
C ARG A 68 -0.82 -6.02 6.95
N SER A 69 -1.84 -6.80 6.60
CA SER A 69 -3.15 -6.75 7.23
C SER A 69 -3.35 -7.88 8.23
N GLY A 70 -3.97 -7.57 9.38
CA GLY A 70 -4.62 -8.57 10.23
C GLY A 70 -3.71 -9.73 10.64
N ARG A 71 -2.48 -9.44 11.09
CA ARG A 71 -1.44 -10.39 11.48
C ARG A 71 -1.80 -11.20 12.74
N LEU A 72 -2.92 -11.90 12.74
CA LEU A 72 -3.39 -12.65 13.90
C LEU A 72 -2.43 -13.80 14.25
N GLY A 73 -1.64 -14.27 13.27
CA GLY A 73 -0.58 -15.24 13.48
C GLY A 73 0.55 -14.80 14.42
N VAL A 74 0.71 -13.50 14.68
CA VAL A 74 1.73 -12.99 15.62
C VAL A 74 1.36 -13.25 17.08
N ILE A 75 0.09 -13.52 17.38
CA ILE A 75 -0.33 -13.94 18.72
C ILE A 75 0.21 -15.35 18.93
N GLN A 76 1.21 -15.45 19.79
CA GLN A 76 1.88 -16.72 20.09
C GLN A 76 1.01 -17.64 20.96
N PRO A 77 1.22 -18.96 20.92
CA PRO A 77 0.56 -19.87 21.84
C PRO A 77 0.78 -19.49 23.31
N GLY A 78 -0.26 -19.59 24.13
CA GLY A 78 -0.29 -19.15 25.52
C GLY A 78 -0.41 -17.64 25.72
N LYS A 79 -0.45 -16.86 24.65
CA LYS A 79 -0.58 -15.39 24.70
C LYS A 79 -1.99 -14.96 24.28
N LYS A 80 -2.33 -13.73 24.67
CA LYS A 80 -3.66 -13.16 24.44
C LYS A 80 -3.60 -11.81 23.74
N GLY A 81 -4.48 -11.62 22.77
CA GLY A 81 -4.67 -10.34 22.08
C GLY A 81 -6.00 -9.67 22.42
N LEU A 82 -6.04 -8.35 22.32
CA LEU A 82 -7.26 -7.54 22.33
C LEU A 82 -7.59 -7.10 20.91
N ILE A 83 -8.85 -7.21 20.51
CA ILE A 83 -9.37 -6.72 19.24
C ILE A 83 -10.44 -5.66 19.55
N THR A 84 -10.22 -4.41 19.16
CA THR A 84 -11.33 -3.44 19.18
C THR A 84 -12.16 -3.60 17.92
N ILE A 85 -13.47 -3.49 18.04
CA ILE A 85 -14.42 -3.71 16.94
C ILE A 85 -15.44 -2.57 16.84
N THR A 86 -15.98 -2.38 15.64
CA THR A 86 -17.08 -1.43 15.40
C THR A 86 -18.41 -1.99 15.91
N ASP A 87 -19.39 -1.12 16.14
CA ASP A 87 -20.75 -1.54 16.52
C ASP A 87 -21.41 -2.44 15.46
N GLU A 88 -21.06 -2.22 14.19
CA GLU A 88 -21.62 -2.94 13.04
C GLU A 88 -20.81 -4.21 12.65
N GLN A 89 -19.84 -4.64 13.47
CA GLN A 89 -18.99 -5.80 13.18
C GLN A 89 -19.82 -7.10 13.08
N ASP A 90 -19.62 -7.89 12.02
CA ASP A 90 -20.19 -9.24 11.94
C ASP A 90 -19.51 -10.14 12.99
N MET A 91 -20.27 -10.50 14.02
CA MET A 91 -19.76 -11.29 15.14
C MET A 91 -19.41 -12.73 14.75
N ARG A 92 -19.94 -13.27 13.64
CA ARG A 92 -19.55 -14.60 13.15
C ARG A 92 -18.07 -14.64 12.78
N ILE A 93 -17.55 -13.54 12.21
CA ILE A 93 -16.13 -13.38 11.91
C ILE A 93 -15.30 -13.38 13.19
N ILE A 94 -15.73 -12.64 14.20
CA ILE A 94 -15.03 -12.56 15.49
C ILE A 94 -14.98 -13.93 16.16
N GLN A 95 -16.09 -14.67 16.17
CA GLN A 95 -16.13 -16.01 16.74
C GLN A 95 -15.26 -17.00 15.96
N ALA A 96 -15.30 -16.96 14.62
CA ALA A 96 -14.44 -17.76 13.76
C ALA A 96 -12.95 -17.49 14.03
N VAL A 97 -12.55 -16.22 14.15
CA VAL A 97 -11.18 -15.81 14.46
C VAL A 97 -10.75 -16.25 15.86
N LYS A 98 -11.58 -16.03 16.88
CA LYS A 98 -11.28 -16.50 18.25
C LYS A 98 -11.09 -18.01 18.29
N ARG A 99 -11.98 -18.76 17.64
CA ARG A 99 -11.88 -20.22 17.53
C ARG A 99 -10.60 -20.65 16.81
N ALA A 100 -10.27 -20.02 15.69
CA ALA A 100 -9.06 -20.31 14.93
C ALA A 100 -7.76 -20.00 15.68
N LEU A 101 -7.77 -19.01 16.58
CA LEU A 101 -6.64 -18.72 17.49
C LEU A 101 -6.53 -19.79 18.58
N GLN A 102 -7.66 -20.17 19.19
CA GLN A 102 -7.71 -21.22 20.22
C GLN A 102 -7.22 -22.57 19.72
N GLU A 103 -7.53 -22.94 18.47
CA GLU A 103 -6.99 -24.15 17.83
C GLU A 103 -5.46 -24.15 17.72
N ARG A 104 -4.82 -22.97 17.72
CA ARG A 104 -3.36 -22.79 17.73
C ARG A 104 -2.79 -22.65 19.15
N GLY A 105 -3.62 -22.71 20.17
CA GLY A 105 -3.24 -22.47 21.56
C GLY A 105 -3.05 -20.98 21.92
N ALA A 106 -3.48 -20.06 21.07
CA ALA A 106 -3.51 -18.62 21.36
C ALA A 106 -4.93 -18.19 21.75
N ASP A 107 -5.10 -16.98 22.29
CA ASP A 107 -6.43 -16.46 22.65
C ASP A 107 -6.60 -15.00 22.23
N ALA A 108 -7.86 -14.57 22.11
CA ALA A 108 -8.18 -13.16 21.90
C ALA A 108 -9.54 -12.80 22.48
N ASP A 109 -9.64 -11.58 22.99
CA ASP A 109 -10.92 -10.95 23.33
C ASP A 109 -11.24 -9.79 22.40
N SER A 110 -12.52 -9.45 22.34
CA SER A 110 -13.02 -8.34 21.56
C SER A 110 -13.83 -7.39 22.43
N ILE A 111 -13.64 -6.09 22.24
CA ILE A 111 -14.45 -5.04 22.87
C ILE A 111 -14.89 -4.04 21.80
N ARG A 112 -16.13 -3.54 21.90
CA ARG A 112 -16.55 -2.47 21.00
C ARG A 112 -15.85 -1.18 21.38
N THR A 113 -15.44 -0.41 20.38
CA THR A 113 -14.80 0.88 20.61
C THR A 113 -15.74 1.87 21.30
N SER A 114 -17.05 1.78 21.05
CA SER A 114 -18.10 2.54 21.75
C SER A 114 -18.12 2.23 23.26
N ASP A 115 -18.22 0.94 23.62
CA ASP A 115 -18.21 0.48 25.03
C ASP A 115 -16.93 0.92 25.74
N LEU A 116 -15.79 0.82 25.05
CA LEU A 116 -14.48 1.24 25.56
C LEU A 116 -14.44 2.76 25.83
N LEU A 117 -15.02 3.58 24.95
CA LEU A 117 -15.10 5.02 25.14
C LEU A 117 -15.97 5.38 26.34
N GLU A 118 -17.16 4.77 26.45
CA GLU A 118 -18.09 5.01 27.57
C GLU A 118 -17.46 4.64 28.93
N MET A 119 -16.73 3.52 28.99
CA MET A 119 -16.01 3.07 30.18
C MET A 119 -15.08 4.14 30.77
N TYR A 120 -14.50 4.99 29.92
CA TYR A 120 -13.58 6.06 30.32
C TYR A 120 -14.18 7.47 30.19
N GLY A 121 -15.50 7.58 30.08
CA GLY A 121 -16.21 8.86 30.10
C GLY A 121 -16.13 9.67 28.81
N TYR A 122 -15.81 9.02 27.68
CA TYR A 122 -15.82 9.64 26.36
C TYR A 122 -17.15 9.37 25.63
N PRO A 123 -17.55 10.25 24.67
CA PRO A 123 -18.76 10.04 23.90
C PRO A 123 -18.68 8.80 23.00
N ALA A 124 -19.63 7.88 23.12
CA ALA A 124 -19.66 6.62 22.38
C ALA A 124 -19.69 6.83 20.86
N GLU A 125 -20.35 7.90 20.40
CA GLU A 125 -20.47 8.22 18.97
C GLU A 125 -19.13 8.56 18.31
N TRP A 126 -18.07 8.80 19.09
CA TRP A 126 -16.69 8.99 18.59
C TRP A 126 -16.03 7.67 18.15
N ALA A 127 -16.65 6.52 18.44
CA ALA A 127 -16.25 5.23 17.86
C ALA A 127 -16.38 5.25 16.33
N ARG A 128 -17.45 5.86 15.81
CA ARG A 128 -17.74 5.90 14.37
C ARG A 128 -16.78 6.82 13.63
N PRO A 129 -16.36 6.47 12.39
CA PRO A 129 -15.57 7.37 11.57
C PRO A 129 -16.34 8.66 11.29
N MET A 130 -15.91 9.78 11.88
CA MET A 130 -16.55 11.09 11.69
C MET A 130 -16.59 11.52 10.22
N MET A 131 -15.60 11.08 9.45
CA MET A 131 -15.52 11.28 8.00
C MET A 131 -16.73 10.75 7.24
N ASN A 132 -17.50 9.82 7.82
CA ASN A 132 -18.75 9.35 7.23
C ASN A 132 -19.84 10.41 7.12
N ARG A 133 -19.65 11.59 7.74
CA ARG A 133 -20.53 12.76 7.66
C ARG A 133 -20.24 13.67 6.46
N LEU A 134 -19.08 13.51 5.80
CA LEU A 134 -18.71 14.30 4.63
C LEU A 134 -19.44 13.85 3.38
N ASP A 135 -19.61 14.81 2.45
CA ASP A 135 -19.89 14.50 1.06
C ASP A 135 -18.90 13.43 0.56
N PRO A 136 -19.39 12.32 -0.03
CA PRO A 136 -18.51 11.25 -0.50
C PRO A 136 -17.38 11.70 -1.43
N SER A 137 -17.57 12.80 -2.18
CA SER A 137 -16.58 13.36 -3.13
C SER A 137 -15.39 14.04 -2.46
N LEU A 138 -15.63 14.71 -1.33
CA LEU A 138 -14.60 15.40 -0.57
C LEU A 138 -13.98 14.50 0.49
N ARG A 139 -14.72 13.49 0.98
CA ARG A 139 -14.32 12.62 2.08
C ARG A 139 -12.88 12.11 2.01
N PRO A 140 -12.39 11.52 0.89
CA PRO A 140 -11.07 10.91 0.88
C PRO A 140 -9.96 11.94 0.69
N PHE A 141 -10.24 13.09 0.07
CA PHE A 141 -9.32 14.23 0.05
C PHE A 141 -9.18 14.86 1.43
N ILE A 142 -10.28 15.08 2.15
CA ILE A 142 -10.24 15.58 3.54
C ILE A 142 -9.59 14.55 4.47
N TRP A 143 -9.74 13.25 4.21
CA TRP A 143 -9.04 12.19 4.97
C TRP A 143 -7.53 12.23 4.77
N GLU A 144 -7.09 12.50 3.54
CA GLU A 144 -5.70 12.73 3.19
C GLU A 144 -5.15 13.94 3.96
N LEU A 145 -5.86 15.08 3.92
CA LEU A 145 -5.51 16.28 4.69
C LEU A 145 -5.51 16.02 6.20
N LYS A 146 -6.47 15.27 6.74
CA LYS A 146 -6.50 14.93 8.17
C LYS A 146 -5.24 14.18 8.57
N SER A 147 -4.86 13.15 7.80
CA SER A 147 -3.68 12.32 8.09
C SER A 147 -2.41 13.16 8.14
N TYR A 148 -2.30 14.13 7.24
CA TYR A 148 -1.22 15.10 7.19
C TYR A 148 -1.06 16.01 8.40
N PHE A 149 -2.17 16.34 9.03
CA PHE A 149 -2.29 17.54 9.85
C PHE A 149 -2.87 17.21 11.21
N ALA A 150 -2.24 16.27 11.93
CA ALA A 150 -2.52 16.02 13.36
C ALA A 150 -2.36 17.28 14.26
N GLY A 151 -2.07 18.46 13.69
CA GLY A 151 -2.10 19.79 14.30
C GLY A 151 -2.96 20.84 13.58
N GLY A 152 -3.83 20.45 12.64
CA GLY A 152 -4.80 21.32 11.95
C GLY A 152 -4.32 21.94 10.62
N LEU A 153 -5.22 22.61 9.90
CA LEU A 153 -5.02 23.22 8.57
C LEU A 153 -4.10 24.46 8.55
N GLY A 154 -3.37 24.74 9.64
CA GLY A 154 -2.51 25.92 9.79
C GLY A 154 -1.29 25.97 8.86
N PHE A 155 -1.03 24.89 8.12
CA PHE A 155 0.04 24.83 7.13
C PHE A 155 -0.32 25.48 5.80
N PHE A 156 -1.60 25.72 5.52
CA PHE A 156 -2.03 26.46 4.34
C PHE A 156 -1.98 27.98 4.56
N SER A 157 -1.84 28.76 3.49
CA SER A 157 -2.07 30.20 3.53
C SER A 157 -3.55 30.51 3.85
N PRO A 158 -3.86 31.71 4.38
CA PRO A 158 -5.24 32.15 4.55
C PRO A 158 -6.09 32.06 3.27
N GLU A 159 -5.48 32.29 2.11
CA GLU A 159 -6.12 32.21 0.79
C GLU A 159 -6.48 30.77 0.43
N ALA A 160 -5.52 29.84 0.59
CA ALA A 160 -5.74 28.42 0.34
C ALA A 160 -6.79 27.81 1.28
N ARG A 161 -6.80 28.23 2.56
CA ARG A 161 -7.80 27.77 3.53
C ARG A 161 -9.24 28.12 3.15
N LYS A 162 -9.47 29.22 2.42
CA LYS A 162 -10.82 29.58 1.93
C LYS A 162 -11.40 28.58 0.92
N LEU A 163 -10.55 27.73 0.33
CA LEU A 163 -10.99 26.65 -0.57
C LEU A 163 -11.52 25.43 0.19
N ILE A 164 -11.30 25.37 1.51
CA ILE A 164 -11.77 24.30 2.38
C ILE A 164 -13.04 24.81 3.09
N PRO A 165 -14.20 24.16 2.92
CA PRO A 165 -15.41 24.51 3.66
C PRO A 165 -15.18 24.51 5.17
N GLN A 166 -15.73 25.50 5.90
CA GLN A 166 -15.56 25.60 7.35
C GLN A 166 -16.08 24.36 8.09
N GLU A 167 -17.17 23.77 7.61
CA GLU A 167 -17.75 22.54 8.14
C GLU A 167 -16.79 21.34 8.04
N ASP A 168 -15.97 21.29 6.99
CA ASP A 168 -14.95 20.25 6.79
C ASP A 168 -13.78 20.44 7.77
N GLU A 169 -13.37 21.69 8.01
CA GLU A 169 -12.35 22.01 9.01
C GLU A 169 -12.80 21.62 10.43
N ASP A 170 -14.02 21.98 10.82
CA ASP A 170 -14.59 21.63 12.11
C ASP A 170 -14.67 20.10 12.30
N LEU A 171 -14.98 19.37 11.22
CA LEU A 171 -15.01 17.92 11.24
C LEU A 171 -13.60 17.31 11.38
N ILE A 172 -12.57 17.86 10.71
CA ILE A 172 -11.18 17.42 10.91
C ILE A 172 -10.79 17.55 12.38
N ILE A 173 -11.09 18.69 13.00
CA ILE A 173 -10.79 18.96 14.41
C ILE A 173 -11.51 17.96 15.32
N GLN A 174 -12.80 17.72 15.08
CA GLN A 174 -13.56 16.72 15.85
C GLN A 174 -13.00 15.31 15.64
N ALA A 175 -12.63 14.94 14.41
CA ALA A 175 -12.07 13.63 14.09
C ALA A 175 -10.72 13.39 14.79
N GLN A 176 -9.92 14.45 14.99
CA GLN A 176 -8.69 14.39 15.78
C GLN A 176 -8.98 14.16 17.27
N LYS A 177 -9.95 14.89 17.84
CA LYS A 177 -10.39 14.68 19.24
C LYS A 177 -10.91 13.26 19.46
N ALA A 178 -11.70 12.74 18.52
CA ALA A 178 -12.19 11.38 18.56
C ALA A 178 -11.05 10.35 18.49
N PHE A 179 -10.03 10.57 17.65
CA PHE A 179 -8.83 9.73 17.63
C PHE A 179 -8.08 9.76 18.98
N ASP A 180 -7.86 10.94 19.54
CA ASP A 180 -7.14 11.11 20.81
C ASP A 180 -7.87 10.41 21.97
N ALA A 181 -9.20 10.53 22.03
CA ALA A 181 -10.02 9.85 23.01
C ALA A 181 -9.95 8.33 22.88
N LYS A 182 -10.03 7.79 21.65
CA LYS A 182 -9.90 6.34 21.41
C LYS A 182 -8.53 5.83 21.82
N LEU A 183 -7.46 6.55 21.49
CA LEU A 183 -6.10 6.19 21.88
C LEU A 183 -5.94 6.20 23.41
N ASP A 184 -6.42 7.24 24.09
CA ASP A 184 -6.37 7.33 25.54
C ASP A 184 -7.16 6.19 26.23
N ALA A 185 -8.41 5.95 25.80
CA ALA A 185 -9.24 4.87 26.34
C ALA A 185 -8.59 3.49 26.14
N THR A 186 -8.07 3.22 24.95
CA THR A 186 -7.34 1.97 24.65
C THR A 186 -6.09 1.83 25.51
N LYS A 187 -5.33 2.91 25.70
CA LYS A 187 -4.13 2.87 26.55
C LYS A 187 -4.50 2.54 27.99
N LYS A 188 -5.49 3.24 28.57
CA LYS A 188 -5.97 2.99 29.93
C LYS A 188 -6.44 1.55 30.11
N TYR A 189 -7.15 1.01 29.13
CA TYR A 189 -7.61 -0.38 29.17
C TYR A 189 -6.47 -1.38 29.11
N LEU A 190 -5.49 -1.19 28.22
CA LEU A 190 -4.33 -2.09 28.10
C LEU A 190 -3.36 -1.97 29.28
N ASP A 191 -3.32 -0.83 29.98
CA ASP A 191 -2.57 -0.64 31.21
C ASP A 191 -3.22 -1.40 32.38
N SER A 192 -4.57 -1.44 32.44
CA SER A 192 -5.30 -2.18 33.49
C SER A 192 -5.47 -3.67 33.21
N HIS A 193 -5.20 -4.10 31.98
CA HIS A 193 -5.31 -5.50 31.53
C HIS A 193 -3.96 -5.98 30.95
N PRO A 194 -2.97 -6.26 31.82
CA PRO A 194 -1.63 -6.63 31.39
C PRO A 194 -1.56 -7.98 30.65
N GLU A 195 -2.60 -8.82 30.75
CA GLU A 195 -2.72 -10.09 30.04
C GLU A 195 -2.77 -9.93 28.51
N TYR A 196 -3.16 -8.76 27.99
CA TYR A 196 -3.14 -8.48 26.56
C TYR A 196 -1.74 -8.06 26.12
N GLU A 197 -1.05 -8.95 25.41
CA GLU A 197 0.28 -8.71 24.84
C GLU A 197 0.20 -8.12 23.42
N TYR A 198 -0.97 -8.20 22.79
CA TYR A 198 -1.22 -7.71 21.44
C TYR A 198 -2.52 -6.91 21.39
N ALA A 199 -2.58 -5.87 20.57
CA ALA A 199 -3.77 -5.04 20.35
C ALA A 199 -3.99 -4.78 18.85
N PHE A 200 -5.17 -5.14 18.36
CA PHE A 200 -5.62 -4.95 16.98
C PHE A 200 -6.79 -3.97 16.97
N LEU A 201 -6.53 -2.75 16.51
CA LEU A 201 -7.50 -1.66 16.61
C LEU A 201 -8.34 -1.49 15.34
N ASP A 202 -9.67 -1.45 15.43
CA ASP A 202 -10.60 -1.10 14.34
C ASP A 202 -10.38 0.32 13.79
N TYR A 203 -9.75 1.20 14.56
CA TYR A 203 -9.28 2.51 14.12
C TYR A 203 -7.75 2.51 13.94
N SER A 204 -7.28 2.09 12.77
CA SER A 204 -5.85 2.14 12.42
C SER A 204 -5.61 3.11 11.26
N PRO A 205 -5.30 4.39 11.56
CA PRO A 205 -4.97 5.39 10.55
C PRO A 205 -3.56 5.17 9.98
N GLY A 206 -3.23 5.94 8.95
CA GLY A 206 -1.87 6.06 8.41
C GLY A 206 -1.07 7.19 9.07
N GLY A 207 0.09 7.50 8.48
CA GLY A 207 0.83 8.73 8.75
C GLY A 207 1.21 8.99 10.23
N PRO A 208 1.21 10.25 10.68
CA PRO A 208 1.49 10.66 12.06
C PRO A 208 0.65 9.95 13.13
N GLU A 209 -0.64 9.70 12.88
CA GLU A 209 -1.50 9.01 13.84
C GLU A 209 -1.03 7.55 14.05
N PHE A 210 -0.59 6.85 12.99
CA PHE A 210 0.02 5.51 13.11
C PHE A 210 1.28 5.54 13.97
N SER A 211 2.13 6.56 13.79
CA SER A 211 3.34 6.74 14.61
C SER A 211 3.01 7.02 16.08
N ARG A 212 1.93 7.78 16.35
CA ARG A 212 1.43 8.00 17.72
C ARG A 212 0.92 6.73 18.37
N LEU A 213 0.19 5.87 17.63
CA LEU A 213 -0.23 4.55 18.14
C LEU A 213 0.98 3.70 18.54
N ASN A 214 1.98 3.59 17.67
CA ASN A 214 3.22 2.87 17.98
C ASN A 214 3.95 3.45 19.19
N PHE A 215 4.03 4.77 19.31
CA PHE A 215 4.69 5.43 20.43
C PHE A 215 3.97 5.20 21.76
N VAL A 216 2.64 5.32 21.78
CA VAL A 216 1.83 5.24 23.01
C VAL A 216 1.60 3.80 23.47
N LEU A 217 1.35 2.89 22.53
CA LEU A 217 1.01 1.50 22.83
C LEU A 217 2.22 0.55 22.75
N GLY A 218 3.34 1.03 22.21
CA GLY A 218 4.59 0.27 22.10
C GLY A 218 4.42 -1.02 21.30
N SER A 219 5.08 -2.09 21.78
CA SER A 219 5.06 -3.40 21.15
C SER A 219 3.70 -4.10 21.12
N LYS A 220 2.74 -3.66 21.95
CA LYS A 220 1.39 -4.24 21.97
C LYS A 220 0.65 -3.96 20.66
N PHE A 221 0.81 -2.77 20.09
CA PHE A 221 0.08 -2.37 18.89
C PHE A 221 0.50 -3.19 17.68
N GLN A 222 -0.49 -3.84 17.07
CA GLN A 222 -0.41 -4.48 15.76
C GLN A 222 -1.14 -3.58 14.76
N ILE A 223 -0.84 -3.68 13.45
CA ILE A 223 -1.22 -2.77 12.32
C ILE A 223 -2.75 -2.65 12.04
N GLY A 224 -3.56 -2.67 13.10
CA GLY A 224 -5.02 -2.56 13.10
C GLY A 224 -5.75 -3.89 12.93
N TRP A 225 -7.03 -3.85 13.29
CA TRP A 225 -8.03 -4.83 12.87
C TRP A 225 -8.46 -4.50 11.43
N ARG A 226 -8.20 -5.42 10.49
CA ARG A 226 -8.40 -5.22 9.04
C ARG A 226 -9.47 -6.12 8.44
N ILE A 227 -10.22 -6.85 9.28
CA ILE A 227 -11.21 -7.84 8.84
C ILE A 227 -12.63 -7.46 9.33
N PRO A 228 -13.13 -6.25 9.02
CA PRO A 228 -14.44 -5.81 9.51
C PRO A 228 -15.61 -6.51 8.82
N THR A 229 -15.39 -7.15 7.67
CA THR A 229 -16.44 -7.75 6.83
C THR A 229 -16.02 -9.11 6.28
N VAL A 230 -17.01 -9.88 5.79
CA VAL A 230 -16.75 -11.18 5.14
C VAL A 230 -15.90 -10.99 3.87
N SER A 231 -16.13 -9.91 3.10
CA SER A 231 -15.32 -9.59 1.92
C SER A 231 -13.86 -9.35 2.30
N ALA A 232 -13.61 -8.58 3.38
CA ALA A 232 -12.25 -8.36 3.87
C ALA A 232 -11.58 -9.67 4.31
N LEU A 233 -12.31 -10.57 5.00
CA LEU A 233 -11.79 -11.89 5.37
C LEU A 233 -11.37 -12.73 4.15
N ILE A 234 -12.12 -12.64 3.06
CA ILE A 234 -11.82 -13.33 1.80
C ILE A 234 -10.61 -12.70 1.10
N GLU A 235 -10.61 -11.37 0.97
CA GLU A 235 -9.60 -10.57 0.26
C GLU A 235 -8.20 -10.79 0.84
N GLU A 236 -8.09 -10.83 2.17
CA GLU A 236 -6.84 -11.05 2.89
C GLU A 236 -6.20 -12.42 2.64
N GLY A 237 -6.96 -13.41 2.15
CA GLY A 237 -6.46 -14.74 1.83
C GLY A 237 -6.20 -14.97 0.34
N THR A 238 -6.44 -13.99 -0.54
CA THR A 238 -6.61 -14.22 -1.99
C THR A 238 -5.42 -14.86 -2.69
N ILE A 239 -4.21 -14.63 -2.17
CA ILE A 239 -2.99 -15.33 -2.59
C ILE A 239 -2.29 -15.95 -1.37
N PRO A 240 -1.87 -17.23 -1.43
CA PRO A 240 -1.00 -17.83 -0.44
C PRO A 240 0.27 -17.00 -0.19
N GLY A 241 0.64 -16.87 1.09
CA GLY A 241 1.80 -16.07 1.49
C GLY A 241 3.12 -16.53 0.87
N GLU A 242 3.31 -17.84 0.64
CA GLU A 242 4.50 -18.38 -0.03
C GLU A 242 4.65 -17.82 -1.46
N ILE A 243 3.54 -17.75 -2.22
CA ILE A 243 3.52 -17.21 -3.58
C ILE A 243 3.85 -15.72 -3.58
N ARG A 244 3.21 -14.96 -2.68
CA ARG A 244 3.45 -13.52 -2.57
C ARG A 244 4.90 -13.22 -2.18
N ASN A 245 5.42 -13.89 -1.15
CA ASN A 245 6.79 -13.70 -0.69
C ASN A 245 7.78 -14.00 -1.82
N ALA A 246 7.55 -15.07 -2.59
CA ALA A 246 8.37 -15.39 -3.76
C ALA A 246 8.34 -14.27 -4.83
N MET A 247 7.17 -13.69 -5.12
CA MET A 247 7.08 -12.53 -6.02
C MET A 247 7.83 -11.32 -5.48
N GLU A 248 7.64 -11.01 -4.20
CA GLU A 248 8.30 -9.90 -3.51
C GLU A 248 9.82 -10.07 -3.51
N ASP A 249 10.32 -11.28 -3.23
CA ASP A 249 11.74 -11.59 -3.27
C ASP A 249 12.34 -11.33 -4.67
N LYS A 250 11.67 -11.78 -5.74
CA LYS A 250 12.12 -11.50 -7.12
C LYS A 250 12.22 -10.00 -7.43
N LEU A 251 11.26 -9.20 -6.96
CA LEU A 251 11.28 -7.75 -7.12
C LEU A 251 12.42 -7.12 -6.29
N MET A 252 12.61 -7.59 -5.06
CA MET A 252 13.58 -7.09 -4.09
C MET A 252 15.04 -7.46 -4.42
N GLU A 253 15.26 -8.62 -5.03
CA GLU A 253 16.58 -9.13 -5.46
C GLU A 253 17.28 -8.18 -6.45
N VAL A 254 16.50 -7.43 -7.23
CA VAL A 254 17.01 -6.53 -8.27
C VAL A 254 17.56 -5.23 -7.68
N ILE A 255 16.97 -4.73 -6.59
CA ILE A 255 17.23 -3.38 -6.06
C ILE A 255 18.73 -3.07 -5.87
N PRO A 256 19.56 -3.95 -5.26
CA PRO A 256 20.99 -3.67 -5.05
C PRO A 256 21.80 -3.49 -6.33
N TRP A 257 21.25 -3.90 -7.49
CA TRP A 257 21.92 -3.87 -8.78
C TRP A 257 21.43 -2.72 -9.67
N MET A 258 20.42 -1.96 -9.23
CA MET A 258 19.88 -0.87 -10.04
C MET A 258 20.86 0.30 -10.08
N GLU A 259 21.04 0.87 -11.27
CA GLU A 259 21.86 2.07 -11.49
C GLU A 259 21.02 3.22 -12.04
N HIS A 260 19.99 2.90 -12.81
CA HIS A 260 19.05 3.88 -13.37
C HIS A 260 17.65 3.28 -13.43
N VAL A 261 16.63 4.10 -13.15
CA VAL A 261 15.23 3.69 -13.19
C VAL A 261 14.45 4.72 -14.00
N ARG A 262 13.52 4.23 -14.82
CA ARG A 262 12.51 5.03 -15.51
C ARG A 262 11.13 4.43 -15.28
N VAL A 263 10.20 5.27 -14.84
CA VAL A 263 8.81 4.92 -14.61
C VAL A 263 7.93 5.70 -15.56
N THR A 264 7.10 5.01 -16.33
CA THR A 264 6.14 5.61 -17.26
C THR A 264 4.74 5.08 -17.01
N ASP A 265 3.70 5.85 -17.33
CA ASP A 265 2.31 5.42 -17.20
C ASP A 265 1.41 6.15 -18.23
N PRO A 266 0.35 5.51 -18.75
CA PRO A 266 -0.55 6.09 -19.76
C PRO A 266 -1.18 7.43 -19.40
N GLU A 267 -1.25 7.79 -18.12
CA GLU A 267 -1.76 9.10 -17.68
C GLU A 267 -0.77 10.26 -17.93
N GLY A 268 0.44 9.95 -18.41
CA GLY A 268 1.47 10.89 -18.84
C GLY A 268 2.64 11.04 -17.86
N THR A 269 2.80 10.11 -16.91
CA THR A 269 4.01 10.04 -16.09
C THR A 269 5.18 9.55 -16.93
N ASP A 270 6.32 10.20 -16.76
CA ASP A 270 7.63 9.82 -17.28
C ASP A 270 8.69 10.42 -16.34
N LEU A 271 9.11 9.63 -15.36
CA LEU A 271 10.07 10.03 -14.34
C LEU A 271 11.28 9.11 -14.38
N GLU A 272 12.48 9.68 -14.32
CA GLU A 272 13.71 8.91 -14.25
C GLU A 272 14.64 9.40 -13.13
N TRP A 273 15.44 8.48 -12.59
CA TRP A 273 16.48 8.78 -11.63
C TRP A 273 17.61 7.74 -11.70
N SER A 274 18.75 8.10 -11.13
CA SER A 274 19.89 7.19 -11.01
C SER A 274 20.31 7.07 -9.55
N VAL A 275 20.92 5.94 -9.22
CA VAL A 275 21.55 5.68 -7.93
C VAL A 275 22.90 5.01 -8.14
N ASN A 276 23.85 5.25 -7.24
CA ASN A 276 25.10 4.49 -7.22
C ASN A 276 24.95 3.16 -6.43
N PRO A 277 25.92 2.23 -6.52
CA PRO A 277 25.82 0.92 -5.86
C PRO A 277 25.64 0.99 -4.34
N GLU A 278 26.15 2.03 -3.68
CA GLU A 278 26.02 2.18 -2.24
C GLU A 278 24.63 2.70 -1.85
N GLU A 279 24.07 3.63 -2.63
CA GLU A 279 22.69 4.09 -2.50
C GLU A 279 21.69 2.95 -2.74
N ALA A 280 21.93 2.11 -3.74
CA ALA A 280 21.12 0.93 -4.03
C ALA A 280 21.09 -0.07 -2.86
N LYS A 281 22.22 -0.27 -2.15
CA LYS A 281 22.27 -1.09 -0.95
C LYS A 281 21.43 -0.52 0.19
N ILE A 282 21.49 0.80 0.43
CA ILE A 282 20.69 1.46 1.47
C ILE A 282 19.21 1.39 1.14
N TRP A 283 18.87 1.61 -0.12
CA TRP A 283 17.51 1.43 -0.61
C TRP A 283 17.02 0.00 -0.28
N ARG A 284 17.82 -1.04 -0.57
CA ARG A 284 17.47 -2.42 -0.26
C ARG A 284 17.19 -2.67 1.23
N MET A 285 17.89 -1.99 2.14
CA MET A 285 17.71 -2.16 3.60
C MET A 285 16.31 -1.77 4.06
N GLY A 286 15.72 -0.75 3.44
CA GLY A 286 14.42 -0.19 3.80
C GLY A 286 13.29 -0.50 2.83
N ALA A 287 13.58 -1.17 1.71
CA ALA A 287 12.63 -1.41 0.64
C ALA A 287 11.52 -2.40 1.00
N TYR A 288 11.81 -3.37 1.88
CA TYR A 288 10.86 -4.43 2.21
C TYR A 288 9.78 -3.92 3.17
N MET A 289 8.55 -4.05 2.72
CA MET A 289 7.36 -3.97 3.55
C MET A 289 6.34 -4.95 2.96
N PRO A 290 5.81 -5.90 3.74
CA PRO A 290 4.89 -6.91 3.20
C PRO A 290 3.69 -6.28 2.48
N ASP A 291 3.26 -6.91 1.38
CA ASP A 291 2.21 -6.47 0.45
C ASP A 291 2.52 -5.19 -0.34
N TYR A 292 3.52 -4.40 0.08
CA TYR A 292 3.83 -3.10 -0.51
C TYR A 292 5.31 -2.75 -0.46
N LEU A 293 6.01 -2.95 -1.57
CA LEU A 293 7.44 -2.64 -1.65
C LEU A 293 7.67 -1.13 -1.78
N ARG A 294 8.68 -0.61 -1.08
CA ARG A 294 9.11 0.79 -1.20
C ARG A 294 10.09 0.91 -2.36
N MET A 295 9.55 1.21 -3.54
CA MET A 295 10.24 1.24 -4.82
C MET A 295 10.84 2.61 -5.16
N TYR A 296 11.06 3.46 -4.15
CA TYR A 296 11.81 4.70 -4.27
C TYR A 296 12.79 4.84 -3.09
N PRO A 297 14.06 5.23 -3.33
CA PRO A 297 15.09 5.24 -2.29
C PRO A 297 14.77 6.12 -1.07
N LEU A 298 14.17 7.29 -1.29
CA LEU A 298 13.86 8.21 -0.18
C LEU A 298 12.85 7.61 0.78
N GLN A 299 11.83 6.92 0.25
CA GLN A 299 10.83 6.21 1.04
C GLN A 299 11.46 5.12 1.90
N ALA A 300 12.40 4.36 1.32
CA ALA A 300 13.08 3.28 2.02
C ALA A 300 13.87 3.81 3.23
N CYS A 301 14.30 5.07 3.21
CA CYS A 301 15.00 5.70 4.32
C CYS A 301 14.09 6.02 5.53
N ARG A 302 12.75 6.03 5.37
CA ARG A 302 11.76 6.45 6.40
C ARG A 302 12.00 5.87 7.79
N PHE A 303 12.28 4.57 7.87
CA PHE A 303 12.38 3.81 9.12
C PHE A 303 13.82 3.41 9.46
N LEU A 304 14.83 3.77 8.65
CA LEU A 304 16.18 3.25 8.85
C LEU A 304 16.80 3.72 10.17
N TYR A 305 16.48 4.92 10.63
CA TYR A 305 16.93 5.38 11.95
C TYR A 305 16.30 4.55 13.09
N GLN A 306 14.99 4.31 13.04
CA GLN A 306 14.30 3.54 14.08
C GLN A 306 14.72 2.06 14.08
N SER A 307 15.01 1.48 12.90
CA SER A 307 15.38 0.07 12.78
C SER A 307 16.87 -0.20 12.97
N TYR A 308 17.75 0.72 12.57
CA TYR A 308 19.20 0.49 12.50
C TYR A 308 20.06 1.63 13.09
N GLY A 309 19.44 2.70 13.60
CA GLY A 309 20.16 3.88 14.11
C GLY A 309 20.85 4.72 13.04
N THR A 310 20.71 4.39 11.76
CA THR A 310 21.36 5.12 10.66
C THR A 310 20.58 6.38 10.30
N LYS A 311 21.30 7.49 10.15
CA LYS A 311 20.77 8.78 9.68
C LYS A 311 21.01 9.01 8.18
N ARG A 312 21.49 7.98 7.48
CA ARG A 312 21.79 8.08 6.05
C ARG A 312 20.50 8.16 5.25
N VAL A 313 20.41 9.16 4.38
CA VAL A 313 19.27 9.42 3.50
C VAL A 313 19.74 9.31 2.06
N VAL A 314 18.96 8.62 1.23
CA VAL A 314 19.15 8.55 -0.23
C VAL A 314 17.98 9.28 -0.88
N ALA A 315 18.24 10.49 -1.36
CA ALA A 315 17.29 11.30 -2.11
C ALA A 315 17.84 11.47 -3.54
N PRO A 316 17.42 10.63 -4.50
CA PRO A 316 17.99 10.67 -5.84
C PRO A 316 17.53 11.92 -6.59
N GLU A 317 18.35 12.36 -7.55
CA GLU A 317 18.09 13.50 -8.43
C GLU A 317 17.05 13.17 -9.51
N ALA A 318 15.83 12.78 -9.09
CA ALA A 318 14.76 12.41 -10.01
C ALA A 318 14.34 13.61 -10.86
N LYS A 319 13.99 13.36 -12.12
CA LYS A 319 13.53 14.38 -13.07
C LYS A 319 12.50 13.83 -14.03
N GLY A 320 11.61 14.70 -14.49
CA GLY A 320 10.57 14.35 -15.45
C GLY A 320 9.19 14.86 -15.03
N VAL A 321 8.16 14.06 -15.26
CA VAL A 321 6.76 14.42 -15.00
C VAL A 321 6.05 13.27 -14.28
N ILE A 322 5.22 13.61 -13.30
CA ILE A 322 4.25 12.70 -12.68
C ILE A 322 2.85 13.25 -12.96
N ALA A 323 1.96 12.44 -13.50
CA ALA A 323 0.60 12.83 -13.86
C ALA A 323 -0.43 11.77 -13.47
N GLY A 324 -1.64 12.20 -13.12
CA GLY A 324 -2.70 11.28 -12.74
C GLY A 324 -3.99 11.96 -12.32
N THR A 325 -4.99 11.14 -12.00
CA THR A 325 -6.37 11.55 -11.77
C THR A 325 -6.96 11.07 -10.44
N MET A 326 -6.16 10.41 -9.61
CA MET A 326 -6.65 9.69 -8.44
C MET A 326 -5.65 9.66 -7.30
N GLY A 327 -6.16 9.76 -6.07
CA GLY A 327 -5.42 9.62 -4.81
C GLY A 327 -5.92 8.44 -3.97
N HIS A 328 -5.79 8.51 -2.64
CA HIS A 328 -6.33 7.49 -1.73
C HIS A 328 -7.86 7.53 -1.70
N GLY A 329 -8.49 6.76 -2.60
CA GLY A 329 -9.94 6.58 -2.62
C GLY A 329 -10.75 7.77 -3.16
N HIS A 330 -10.10 8.81 -3.69
CA HIS A 330 -10.76 9.96 -4.34
C HIS A 330 -10.18 10.26 -5.72
N PHE A 331 -10.91 11.10 -6.44
CA PHE A 331 -10.68 11.49 -7.82
C PHE A 331 -10.54 12.99 -7.92
N PHE A 332 -9.63 13.44 -8.77
CA PHE A 332 -9.45 14.85 -9.07
C PHE A 332 -9.21 15.02 -10.58
N PRO A 333 -9.59 16.16 -11.17
CA PRO A 333 -9.19 16.49 -12.53
C PRO A 333 -7.69 16.30 -12.69
N ARG A 334 -7.25 15.83 -13.87
CA ARG A 334 -5.85 15.48 -14.10
C ARG A 334 -4.90 16.56 -13.58
N ILE A 335 -3.97 16.12 -12.76
CA ILE A 335 -2.88 16.94 -12.24
C ILE A 335 -1.58 16.49 -12.91
N VAL A 336 -0.72 17.44 -13.22
CA VAL A 336 0.60 17.21 -13.81
C VAL A 336 1.63 17.92 -12.94
N MET A 337 2.62 17.19 -12.49
CA MET A 337 3.69 17.70 -11.62
C MET A 337 5.03 17.57 -12.34
N LYS A 338 5.71 18.70 -12.53
CA LYS A 338 7.08 18.72 -13.04
C LYS A 338 8.02 18.42 -11.89
N VAL A 339 8.95 17.50 -12.11
CA VAL A 339 9.96 17.10 -11.12
C VAL A 339 11.35 17.47 -11.62
N GLU A 340 12.13 18.14 -10.78
CA GLU A 340 13.54 18.42 -10.99
C GLU A 340 14.28 18.18 -9.67
N LYS A 341 15.42 17.48 -9.72
CA LYS A 341 16.26 17.21 -8.55
C LYS A 341 15.52 16.53 -7.38
N GLY A 342 14.58 15.63 -7.71
CA GLY A 342 13.74 14.94 -6.73
C GLY A 342 12.62 15.79 -6.13
N LEU A 343 12.46 17.05 -6.53
CA LEU A 343 11.45 17.99 -6.03
C LEU A 343 10.40 18.27 -7.10
N VAL A 344 9.14 18.39 -6.69
CA VAL A 344 8.10 18.98 -7.54
C VAL A 344 8.38 20.48 -7.63
N THR A 345 8.49 21.01 -8.85
CA THR A 345 8.80 22.42 -9.12
C THR A 345 7.64 23.18 -9.74
N ALA A 346 6.69 22.47 -10.35
CA ALA A 346 5.48 23.06 -10.91
C ALA A 346 4.32 22.06 -10.85
N ILE A 347 3.10 22.58 -10.70
CA ILE A 347 1.87 21.79 -10.62
C ILE A 347 0.81 22.43 -11.51
N GLU A 348 0.34 21.69 -12.51
CA GLU A 348 -0.71 22.10 -13.45
C GLU A 348 -1.98 21.25 -13.22
N GLY A 349 -3.16 21.87 -13.36
CA GLY A 349 -4.44 21.17 -13.17
C GLY A 349 -4.72 20.81 -11.70
N GLY A 350 -5.42 19.69 -11.48
CA GLY A 350 -5.73 19.14 -10.14
C GLY A 350 -6.95 19.73 -9.42
N GLY A 351 -7.64 20.70 -10.01
CA GLY A 351 -8.77 21.38 -9.35
C GLY A 351 -8.37 21.97 -7.98
N VAL A 352 -9.28 21.88 -7.00
CA VAL A 352 -9.04 22.35 -5.61
C VAL A 352 -7.80 21.70 -5.00
N ARG A 353 -7.59 20.41 -5.23
CA ARG A 353 -6.39 19.70 -4.76
C ARG A 353 -5.12 20.31 -5.33
N GLY A 354 -5.11 20.61 -6.63
CA GLY A 354 -3.97 21.26 -7.29
C GLY A 354 -3.65 22.63 -6.69
N GLU A 355 -4.66 23.45 -6.38
CA GLU A 355 -4.47 24.75 -5.72
C GLU A 355 -3.85 24.62 -4.33
N LEU A 356 -4.34 23.68 -3.53
CA LEU A 356 -3.82 23.42 -2.20
C LEU A 356 -2.38 22.88 -2.24
N MET A 357 -2.05 22.03 -3.21
CA MET A 357 -0.68 21.56 -3.42
C MET A 357 0.26 22.68 -3.89
N ARG A 358 -0.21 23.59 -4.76
CA ARG A 358 0.54 24.78 -5.20
C ARG A 358 0.84 25.72 -4.03
N ASP A 359 -0.11 25.89 -3.10
CA ASP A 359 0.11 26.69 -1.89
C ASP A 359 1.27 26.14 -1.05
N LEU A 360 1.25 24.84 -0.75
CA LEU A 360 2.32 24.18 0.01
C LEU A 360 3.66 24.25 -0.70
N LEU A 361 3.67 24.03 -2.03
CA LEU A 361 4.87 24.17 -2.86
C LEU A 361 5.45 25.57 -2.71
N ASN A 362 4.64 26.62 -2.90
CA ASN A 362 5.10 28.01 -2.86
C ASN A 362 5.54 28.45 -1.47
N LYS A 363 4.81 28.04 -0.42
CA LYS A 363 5.09 28.41 0.96
C LYS A 363 6.41 27.82 1.47
N TYR A 364 6.76 26.63 1.01
CA TYR A 364 7.89 25.87 1.56
C TYR A 364 9.02 25.60 0.56
N LYS A 365 9.02 26.24 -0.62
CA LYS A 365 10.05 26.06 -1.67
C LYS A 365 11.48 26.41 -1.23
N ASP A 366 11.65 27.35 -0.31
CA ASP A 366 12.97 27.88 0.08
C ASP A 366 13.51 27.21 1.36
N ILE A 367 12.79 26.22 1.91
CA ILE A 367 13.15 25.59 3.18
C ILE A 367 14.19 24.50 2.97
N GLN A 368 15.34 24.63 3.62
CA GLN A 368 16.34 23.57 3.68
C GLN A 368 16.05 22.63 4.86
N LEU A 369 15.51 21.44 4.56
CA LEU A 369 15.33 20.40 5.56
C LEU A 369 16.66 19.68 5.86
N PRO A 370 16.93 19.29 7.11
CA PRO A 370 18.13 18.51 7.45
C PRO A 370 18.21 17.21 6.65
N TYR A 371 19.42 16.82 6.27
CA TYR A 371 19.75 15.59 5.51
C TYR A 371 19.21 15.48 4.08
N LEU A 372 18.37 16.42 3.62
CA LEU A 372 17.89 16.48 2.25
C LEU A 372 18.80 17.39 1.40
N PRO A 373 19.04 17.07 0.12
CA PRO A 373 20.10 17.70 -0.67
C PRO A 373 19.79 19.13 -1.14
N HIS A 374 18.49 19.48 -1.27
CA HIS A 374 18.05 20.75 -1.85
C HIS A 374 17.02 21.47 -0.98
N PRO A 375 16.91 22.80 -1.08
CA PRO A 375 15.78 23.53 -0.52
C PRO A 375 14.46 23.11 -1.17
N GLY A 376 13.42 22.99 -0.36
CA GLY A 376 12.08 22.61 -0.76
C GLY A 376 11.46 21.60 0.19
N TRP A 377 10.13 21.60 0.25
CA TRP A 377 9.37 20.60 1.01
C TRP A 377 8.79 19.50 0.12
N PHE A 378 8.46 19.83 -1.13
CA PHE A 378 7.66 19.00 -2.03
C PHE A 378 8.49 17.91 -2.74
N TYR A 379 9.20 17.10 -1.96
CA TYR A 379 9.99 15.98 -2.48
C TYR A 379 9.08 14.88 -3.03
N VAL A 380 9.45 14.28 -4.16
CA VAL A 380 9.00 12.92 -4.48
C VAL A 380 9.55 12.02 -3.40
N PHE A 381 8.68 11.39 -2.63
CA PHE A 381 9.08 10.65 -1.44
C PHE A 381 8.80 9.17 -1.55
N GLN A 382 7.67 8.80 -2.13
CA GLN A 382 7.20 7.42 -2.17
C GLN A 382 6.93 6.97 -3.60
N ILE A 383 7.34 5.74 -3.90
CA ILE A 383 6.74 4.88 -4.91
C ILE A 383 6.44 3.58 -4.21
N PHE A 384 5.18 3.38 -3.88
CA PHE A 384 4.72 2.17 -3.22
C PHE A 384 4.18 1.20 -4.25
N LEU A 385 4.74 0.00 -4.33
CA LEU A 385 4.25 -1.03 -5.24
C LEU A 385 3.40 -2.04 -4.48
N ALA A 386 2.09 -2.06 -4.76
CA ALA A 386 1.21 -3.12 -4.27
C ALA A 386 1.53 -4.45 -4.99
N THR A 387 1.72 -5.54 -4.25
CA THR A 387 2.19 -6.83 -4.79
C THR A 387 1.11 -7.91 -4.90
N ASN A 388 -0.04 -7.72 -4.27
CA ASN A 388 -1.16 -8.66 -4.39
C ASN A 388 -1.85 -8.53 -5.76
N VAL A 389 -1.44 -9.37 -6.72
CA VAL A 389 -1.98 -9.37 -8.10
C VAL A 389 -3.50 -9.54 -8.16
N ARG A 390 -4.12 -10.18 -7.16
CA ARG A 390 -5.57 -10.39 -7.12
C ARG A 390 -6.33 -9.21 -6.51
N ASP A 391 -5.62 -8.28 -5.91
CA ASP A 391 -6.18 -7.08 -5.30
C ASP A 391 -5.52 -5.80 -5.85
N GLY A 392 -5.53 -5.65 -7.18
CA GLY A 392 -5.05 -4.44 -7.84
C GLY A 392 -3.53 -4.28 -7.88
N GLY A 393 -2.77 -5.32 -7.46
CA GLY A 393 -1.31 -5.33 -7.49
C GLY A 393 -0.73 -5.04 -8.87
N GLY A 394 0.43 -4.37 -8.88
CA GLY A 394 1.08 -3.83 -10.07
C GLY A 394 0.77 -2.35 -10.33
N GLY A 395 -0.14 -1.76 -9.55
CA GLY A 395 -0.23 -0.30 -9.42
C GLY A 395 0.85 0.25 -8.49
N ILE A 396 1.20 1.52 -8.70
CA ILE A 396 2.07 2.30 -7.82
C ILE A 396 1.32 3.45 -7.17
N ILE A 397 1.76 3.79 -5.97
CA ILE A 397 1.29 4.95 -5.22
C ILE A 397 2.47 5.89 -5.09
N TRP A 398 2.37 7.06 -5.70
CA TRP A 398 3.27 8.18 -5.45
C TRP A 398 2.89 8.85 -4.15
N GLY A 399 3.88 9.31 -3.38
CA GLY A 399 3.65 10.18 -2.23
C GLY A 399 4.65 11.33 -2.20
N PHE A 400 4.19 12.51 -1.77
CA PHE A 400 4.96 13.76 -1.83
C PHE A 400 5.10 14.40 -0.45
N GLY A 401 6.30 14.89 -0.14
CA GLY A 401 6.64 15.51 1.14
C GLY A 401 7.69 14.72 1.92
N PRO A 402 8.27 15.26 3.00
CA PRO A 402 9.40 14.66 3.69
C PRO A 402 8.95 13.90 4.95
N GLU A 403 8.78 12.57 4.88
CA GLU A 403 8.46 11.75 6.07
C GLU A 403 9.65 10.89 6.52
N LEU A 404 10.65 11.54 7.10
CA LEU A 404 11.80 10.85 7.68
C LEU A 404 11.74 10.93 9.21
N TYR A 405 11.75 9.77 9.88
CA TYR A 405 11.72 9.70 11.35
C TYR A 405 13.12 9.82 11.97
N ILE A 406 13.85 10.85 11.55
CA ILE A 406 15.12 11.26 12.13
C ILE A 406 14.82 12.38 13.15
N PRO A 407 15.26 12.27 14.42
CA PRO A 407 14.90 13.21 15.49
C PRO A 407 15.11 14.68 15.11
N GLU A 408 16.23 14.99 14.45
CA GLU A 408 16.58 16.35 14.02
C GLU A 408 15.63 16.90 12.96
N ILE A 409 15.13 16.07 12.03
CA ILE A 409 14.13 16.50 11.03
C ILE A 409 12.79 16.77 11.72
N LEU A 410 12.39 15.90 12.66
CA LEU A 410 11.14 16.05 13.41
C LEU A 410 11.17 17.32 14.29
N GLU A 411 12.29 17.56 14.97
CA GLU A 411 12.49 18.77 15.77
C GLU A 411 12.49 20.03 14.91
N TYR A 412 13.17 19.99 13.76
CA TYR A 412 13.17 21.09 12.80
C TYR A 412 11.75 21.40 12.31
N GLY A 413 10.99 20.37 11.90
CA GLY A 413 9.61 20.53 11.46
C GLY A 413 8.72 21.16 12.52
N LYS A 414 8.82 20.69 13.78
CA LYS A 414 8.09 21.25 14.91
C LYS A 414 8.46 22.71 15.18
N LYS A 415 9.76 23.04 15.21
CA LYS A 415 10.27 24.39 15.50
C LYS A 415 9.84 25.40 14.45
N HIS A 416 9.77 24.99 13.19
CA HIS A 416 9.53 25.87 12.05
C HIS A 416 8.09 25.81 11.51
N GLY A 417 7.21 25.01 12.12
CA GLY A 417 5.82 24.87 11.66
C GLY A 417 5.73 24.26 10.25
N ILE A 418 6.55 23.24 9.99
CA ILE A 418 6.60 22.52 8.72
C ILE A 418 6.07 21.11 8.95
N PRO A 419 5.16 20.60 8.09
CA PRO A 419 4.67 19.24 8.24
C PRO A 419 5.76 18.24 7.84
N ILE A 420 6.04 17.25 8.68
CA ILE A 420 6.97 16.14 8.37
C ILE A 420 6.13 14.89 8.08
N ALA A 421 5.62 14.82 6.84
CA ALA A 421 4.71 13.79 6.34
C ALA A 421 4.79 13.72 4.79
N HIS A 422 4.22 12.68 4.19
CA HIS A 422 4.16 12.52 2.73
C HIS A 422 2.79 12.03 2.21
N ASP A 423 1.73 12.25 3.00
CA ASP A 423 0.39 11.73 2.77
C ASP A 423 -0.33 12.19 1.48
N MET A 424 0.33 12.82 0.50
CA MET A 424 -0.23 13.49 -0.68
C MET A 424 0.03 12.48 -1.77
N HIS A 425 -0.99 11.69 -2.06
CA HIS A 425 -0.82 10.51 -2.85
C HIS A 425 -1.44 10.63 -4.22
N MET A 426 -0.75 10.07 -5.19
CA MET A 426 -1.28 9.85 -6.53
C MET A 426 -1.13 8.38 -6.87
N ASN A 427 -2.24 7.76 -7.24
CA ASN A 427 -2.28 6.33 -7.55
C ASN A 427 -2.28 6.15 -9.06
N GLN A 428 -1.43 5.26 -9.56
CA GLN A 428 -1.35 4.89 -10.97
C GLN A 428 -1.43 3.37 -11.10
N PHE A 429 -2.35 2.87 -11.91
CA PHE A 429 -2.57 1.43 -12.02
C PHE A 429 -1.75 0.78 -13.13
N TYR A 430 -1.32 1.52 -14.14
CA TYR A 430 -0.73 0.95 -15.35
C TYR A 430 0.74 1.33 -15.59
N PRO A 431 1.58 1.45 -14.54
CA PRO A 431 2.95 1.88 -14.73
C PRO A 431 3.78 0.80 -15.43
N THR A 432 4.77 1.24 -16.20
CA THR A 432 5.94 0.46 -16.58
C THR A 432 7.11 0.96 -15.74
N TYR A 433 7.70 0.06 -14.95
CA TYR A 433 8.83 0.35 -14.09
C TYR A 433 10.04 -0.39 -14.66
N GLU A 434 10.91 0.32 -15.37
CA GLU A 434 12.11 -0.20 -16.01
C GLU A 434 13.34 0.22 -15.21
N ALA A 435 14.22 -0.75 -14.91
CA ALA A 435 15.51 -0.50 -14.31
C ALA A 435 16.63 -0.93 -15.26
N THR A 436 17.64 -0.08 -15.40
CA THR A 436 18.96 -0.48 -15.89
C THR A 436 19.77 -0.96 -14.70
N VAL A 437 20.21 -2.22 -14.75
CA VAL A 437 21.06 -2.82 -13.72
C VAL A 437 22.52 -2.81 -14.12
N THR A 438 23.40 -3.04 -13.15
CA THR A 438 24.86 -3.17 -13.35
C THR A 438 25.18 -4.06 -14.55
N GLY A 439 26.05 -3.55 -15.42
CA GLY A 439 26.34 -4.15 -16.73
C GLY A 439 25.45 -3.64 -17.87
N GLY A 440 24.58 -2.65 -17.61
CA GLY A 440 23.80 -1.94 -18.63
C GLY A 440 22.54 -2.67 -19.12
N LYS A 441 22.18 -3.80 -18.50
CA LYS A 441 20.98 -4.56 -18.89
C LYS A 441 19.72 -3.85 -18.40
N LYS A 442 18.75 -3.66 -19.29
CA LYS A 442 17.41 -3.19 -18.94
C LYS A 442 16.51 -4.35 -18.56
N ILE A 443 15.78 -4.19 -17.46
CA ILE A 443 14.76 -5.12 -16.99
C ILE A 443 13.52 -4.37 -16.53
N LYS A 444 12.35 -4.99 -16.68
CA LYS A 444 11.10 -4.45 -16.16
C LYS A 444 10.75 -5.16 -14.85
N LEU A 445 10.35 -4.38 -13.86
CA LEU A 445 9.67 -4.88 -12.67
C LEU A 445 8.15 -4.88 -12.87
N LEU A 446 7.66 -3.83 -13.53
CA LEU A 446 6.28 -3.68 -13.97
C LEU A 446 6.26 -3.44 -15.47
N ASP A 447 5.32 -4.08 -16.16
CA ASP A 447 5.05 -3.83 -17.57
C ASP A 447 3.57 -3.47 -17.75
N LYS A 448 3.27 -2.18 -17.96
CA LYS A 448 1.90 -1.69 -18.13
C LYS A 448 0.94 -2.11 -17.01
N GLY A 449 1.42 -2.13 -15.76
CA GLY A 449 0.67 -2.55 -14.58
C GLY A 449 0.66 -4.06 -14.30
N TYR A 450 1.31 -4.88 -15.12
CA TYR A 450 1.58 -6.28 -14.79
C TYR A 450 2.85 -6.40 -13.95
N ILE A 451 2.78 -7.18 -12.86
CA ILE A 451 3.95 -7.55 -12.06
C ILE A 451 4.73 -8.63 -12.83
N VAL A 452 5.93 -8.32 -13.30
CA VAL A 452 6.73 -9.26 -14.11
C VAL A 452 7.08 -10.53 -13.33
N ALA A 453 7.32 -10.41 -12.02
CA ALA A 453 7.60 -11.54 -11.14
C ALA A 453 6.47 -12.59 -11.08
N SER A 454 5.23 -12.24 -11.42
CA SER A 454 4.13 -13.22 -11.51
C SER A 454 4.28 -14.21 -12.67
N GLU A 455 5.13 -13.91 -13.65
CA GLU A 455 5.46 -14.81 -14.75
C GLU A 455 6.75 -15.59 -14.51
N ASP A 456 7.45 -15.34 -13.39
CA ASP A 456 8.69 -16.02 -13.07
C ASP A 456 8.45 -17.54 -12.88
N PRO A 457 9.25 -18.42 -13.52
CA PRO A 457 9.04 -19.87 -13.42
C PRO A 457 9.06 -20.42 -11.99
N GLU A 458 9.88 -19.85 -11.10
CA GLU A 458 9.95 -20.28 -9.70
C GLU A 458 8.68 -19.88 -8.95
N VAL A 459 8.20 -18.65 -9.16
CA VAL A 459 6.91 -18.18 -8.59
C VAL A 459 5.76 -19.05 -9.09
N ARG A 460 5.71 -19.37 -10.38
CA ARG A 460 4.67 -20.22 -10.97
C ARG A 460 4.76 -21.67 -10.48
N MET A 461 5.96 -22.19 -10.25
CA MET A 461 6.17 -23.51 -9.64
C MET A 461 5.71 -23.54 -8.17
N ILE A 462 5.93 -22.47 -7.41
CA ILE A 462 5.39 -22.36 -6.05
C ILE A 462 3.87 -22.29 -6.10
N ALA A 463 3.30 -21.52 -7.02
CA ALA A 463 1.85 -21.42 -7.20
C ALA A 463 1.21 -22.77 -7.54
N SER A 464 1.87 -23.64 -8.30
CA SER A 464 1.31 -24.95 -8.67
C SER A 464 1.06 -25.89 -7.49
N LYS A 465 1.70 -25.65 -6.33
CA LYS A 465 1.40 -26.35 -5.07
C LYS A 465 -0.02 -26.07 -4.55
N TYR A 466 -0.60 -24.94 -4.93
CA TYR A 466 -1.85 -24.41 -4.40
C TYR A 466 -3.00 -24.44 -5.41
N GLY A 467 -2.74 -24.78 -6.67
CA GLY A 467 -3.74 -24.80 -7.74
C GLY A 467 -3.14 -24.39 -9.09
N ASP A 468 -4.01 -24.02 -10.03
CA ASP A 468 -3.60 -23.54 -11.34
C ASP A 468 -2.86 -22.17 -11.22
N PRO A 469 -1.56 -22.09 -11.57
CA PRO A 469 -0.82 -20.84 -11.52
C PRO A 469 -1.45 -19.71 -12.33
N ASP A 470 -2.12 -20.01 -13.45
CA ASP A 470 -2.76 -18.97 -14.27
C ASP A 470 -3.97 -18.34 -13.59
N GLU A 471 -4.69 -19.10 -12.77
CA GLU A 471 -5.78 -18.56 -11.96
C GLU A 471 -5.26 -17.84 -10.71
N LEU A 472 -4.27 -18.42 -10.02
CA LEU A 472 -3.70 -17.85 -8.79
C LEU A 472 -2.99 -16.51 -9.03
N LEU A 473 -2.26 -16.40 -10.13
CA LEU A 473 -1.45 -15.23 -10.47
C LEU A 473 -2.16 -14.26 -11.42
N ARG A 474 -3.46 -14.47 -11.65
CA ARG A 474 -4.29 -13.59 -12.48
C ARG A 474 -4.38 -12.19 -11.85
N HIS A 475 -4.02 -11.17 -12.63
CA HIS A 475 -4.24 -9.78 -12.26
C HIS A 475 -5.73 -9.43 -12.24
N LEU A 476 -6.27 -9.20 -11.04
CA LEU A 476 -7.66 -8.84 -10.80
C LEU A 476 -7.76 -7.47 -10.10
N ASN A 477 -8.98 -6.97 -9.91
CA ASN A 477 -9.26 -5.62 -9.39
C ASN A 477 -8.53 -4.52 -10.18
N ARG A 478 -8.41 -4.72 -11.50
CA ARG A 478 -7.82 -3.78 -12.44
C ARG A 478 -8.78 -2.64 -12.75
N ARG A 479 -8.48 -1.46 -12.22
CA ARG A 479 -9.37 -0.31 -12.32
C ARG A 479 -9.65 0.08 -13.78
N PRO A 480 -10.91 0.18 -14.21
CA PRO A 480 -11.24 0.70 -15.53
C PRO A 480 -10.87 2.17 -15.65
N ILE A 481 -9.98 2.49 -16.59
CA ILE A 481 -9.66 3.85 -17.01
C ILE A 481 -10.05 4.00 -18.49
N PRO A 482 -11.08 4.81 -18.82
CA PRO A 482 -11.50 5.06 -20.20
C PRO A 482 -10.34 5.52 -21.08
N GLY A 483 -10.19 4.91 -22.26
CA GLY A 483 -9.11 5.23 -23.19
C GLY A 483 -7.75 4.60 -22.84
N VAL A 484 -7.64 3.85 -21.74
CA VAL A 484 -6.44 3.10 -21.36
C VAL A 484 -6.71 1.59 -21.43
N ASN A 485 -7.56 1.07 -20.55
CA ASN A 485 -7.93 -0.34 -20.50
C ASN A 485 -9.45 -0.59 -20.49
N ALA A 486 -10.24 0.47 -20.55
CA ALA A 486 -11.69 0.47 -20.66
C ALA A 486 -12.13 1.32 -21.86
N ALA A 487 -13.32 1.03 -22.39
CA ALA A 487 -13.90 1.80 -23.49
C ALA A 487 -14.12 3.27 -23.09
N GLY A 488 -13.93 4.19 -24.04
CA GLY A 488 -14.14 5.64 -23.88
C GLY A 488 -12.90 6.48 -24.19
N SER A 489 -12.88 7.70 -23.68
CA SER A 489 -11.86 8.72 -23.96
C SER A 489 -11.16 9.14 -22.67
N TYR A 490 -9.83 9.00 -22.62
CA TYR A 490 -9.05 9.46 -21.46
C TYR A 490 -9.16 10.97 -21.27
N ALA A 491 -9.20 11.74 -22.37
CA ALA A 491 -9.31 13.20 -22.31
C ALA A 491 -10.62 13.66 -21.67
N ASP A 492 -11.71 12.89 -21.81
CA ASP A 492 -12.99 13.22 -21.16
C ASP A 492 -13.05 12.70 -19.73
N TYR A 493 -12.54 11.50 -19.48
CA TYR A 493 -12.37 10.97 -18.12
C TYR A 493 -11.53 11.90 -17.24
N ALA A 494 -10.40 12.38 -17.76
CA ALA A 494 -9.43 13.19 -17.03
C ALA A 494 -9.97 14.56 -16.57
N LYS A 495 -11.08 15.06 -17.15
CA LYS A 495 -11.71 16.33 -16.76
C LYS A 495 -12.49 16.20 -15.46
N ASP A 496 -13.21 15.09 -15.28
CA ASP A 496 -14.04 14.82 -14.11
C ASP A 496 -14.11 13.30 -13.82
N PRO A 497 -13.02 12.73 -13.30
CA PRO A 497 -12.95 11.29 -13.06
C PRO A 497 -13.85 10.85 -11.89
N TRP A 498 -14.31 11.78 -11.05
CA TRP A 498 -15.23 11.50 -9.96
C TRP A 498 -16.59 11.00 -10.46
N GLN A 499 -17.14 11.62 -11.51
CA GLN A 499 -18.41 11.19 -12.11
C GLN A 499 -18.37 9.74 -12.57
N TYR A 500 -17.25 9.31 -13.16
CA TYR A 500 -17.06 7.93 -13.58
C TYR A 500 -17.07 6.97 -12.40
N MET A 501 -16.45 7.33 -11.27
CA MET A 501 -16.47 6.52 -10.06
C MET A 501 -17.89 6.41 -9.48
N VAL A 502 -18.64 7.51 -9.42
CA VAL A 502 -20.03 7.50 -8.94
C VAL A 502 -20.89 6.57 -9.79
N GLN A 503 -20.78 6.67 -11.12
CA GLN A 503 -21.49 5.79 -12.05
C GLN A 503 -21.07 4.32 -11.89
N GLU A 504 -19.77 4.04 -11.80
CA GLU A 504 -19.22 2.71 -11.54
C GLU A 504 -19.81 2.12 -10.25
N ARG A 505 -19.78 2.87 -9.14
CA ARG A 505 -20.33 2.45 -7.85
C ARG A 505 -21.81 2.08 -7.96
N ASP A 506 -22.59 2.91 -8.63
CA ASP A 506 -24.04 2.70 -8.74
C ASP A 506 -24.36 1.49 -9.65
N GLN A 507 -23.58 1.29 -10.72
CA GLN A 507 -23.67 0.11 -11.59
C GLN A 507 -23.21 -1.18 -10.87
N ILE A 508 -22.18 -1.12 -10.03
CA ILE A 508 -21.74 -2.26 -9.21
C ILE A 508 -22.85 -2.67 -8.24
N LYS A 509 -23.46 -1.69 -7.54
CA LYS A 509 -24.59 -1.95 -6.63
C LYS A 509 -25.79 -2.56 -7.35
N ALA A 510 -26.07 -2.11 -8.57
CA ALA A 510 -27.11 -2.67 -9.42
C ALA A 510 -26.74 -4.03 -10.05
N GLY A 511 -25.48 -4.46 -9.95
CA GLY A 511 -24.98 -5.67 -10.59
C GLY A 511 -24.89 -5.58 -12.12
N THR A 512 -24.89 -4.36 -12.68
CA THR A 512 -24.89 -4.10 -14.12
C THR A 512 -23.54 -3.60 -14.64
N TYR A 513 -22.51 -3.55 -13.78
CA TYR A 513 -21.20 -3.05 -14.18
C TYR A 513 -20.51 -3.99 -15.19
N PRO A 514 -20.06 -3.51 -16.37
CA PRO A 514 -19.57 -4.38 -17.45
C PRO A 514 -18.28 -5.13 -17.10
N TYR A 515 -17.52 -4.62 -16.12
CA TYR A 515 -16.26 -5.22 -15.67
C TYR A 515 -16.40 -6.03 -14.38
N LEU A 516 -17.63 -6.30 -13.93
CA LEU A 516 -17.89 -7.07 -12.72
C LEU A 516 -17.51 -8.55 -12.91
N VAL A 517 -16.66 -9.07 -12.02
CA VAL A 517 -16.25 -10.48 -12.00
C VAL A 517 -16.73 -11.11 -10.71
N LYS A 518 -17.78 -11.94 -10.79
CA LYS A 518 -18.29 -12.68 -9.63
C LYS A 518 -17.45 -13.93 -9.40
N MET A 519 -16.94 -14.10 -8.19
CA MET A 519 -16.04 -15.20 -7.86
C MET A 519 -16.37 -15.84 -6.52
N LYS A 520 -16.15 -17.16 -6.43
CA LYS A 520 -16.04 -17.84 -5.14
C LYS A 520 -14.65 -17.61 -4.54
N PRO A 521 -14.53 -17.44 -3.22
CA PRO A 521 -13.25 -17.41 -2.54
C PRO A 521 -12.43 -18.63 -2.95
N LEU A 522 -11.22 -18.41 -3.46
CA LEU A 522 -10.33 -19.47 -3.94
C LEU A 522 -10.13 -20.57 -2.89
N GLN A 523 -10.04 -20.15 -1.63
CA GLN A 523 -9.82 -21.00 -0.45
C GLN A 523 -11.00 -21.94 -0.18
N LEU A 524 -12.17 -21.63 -0.74
CA LEU A 524 -13.39 -22.42 -0.63
C LEU A 524 -13.75 -23.13 -1.95
N GLN A 525 -12.90 -23.03 -2.97
CA GLN A 525 -13.08 -23.79 -4.20
C GLN A 525 -12.57 -25.23 -3.97
N GLU A 526 -13.30 -26.22 -4.50
CA GLU A 526 -12.79 -27.59 -4.45
C GLU A 526 -11.46 -27.69 -5.20
N PRO A 527 -10.47 -28.44 -4.70
CA PRO A 527 -9.23 -28.69 -5.41
C PRO A 527 -9.55 -29.29 -6.78
N ARG A 528 -9.30 -28.54 -7.87
CA ARG A 528 -9.40 -29.10 -9.22
C ARG A 528 -8.27 -30.12 -9.37
N GLY A 529 -8.61 -31.41 -9.31
CA GLY A 529 -7.63 -32.50 -9.45
C GLY A 529 -8.01 -33.85 -8.82
N LYS A 530 -9.27 -34.08 -8.43
CA LYS A 530 -9.79 -35.42 -8.08
C LYS A 530 -10.86 -35.91 -9.09
N ASN A 531 -10.63 -35.72 -10.38
CA ASN A 531 -11.30 -36.46 -11.44
C ASN A 531 -10.26 -36.99 -12.42
#